data_AF-U6KSD4-F1
#
_entry.id   AF-U6KSD4-F1
#
_cell.length_a   1.000
_cell.length_b   1.000
_cell.length_c   1.000
_cell.angle_alpha   90.00
_cell.angle_beta   90.00
_cell.angle_gamma   90.00
#
_symmetry.space_group_name_H-M   'P 1'
#
loop_
_entity.id
_entity.type
_entity.pdbx_description
1 polymer ?
#
loop_
_entity_poly.entity_id
_entity_poly.type
_entity_poly.pdbx_seq_one_letter_code
_entity_poly.pdbx_strand_id
1 'polypeptide(L)'
;MSDMFDQRLQSKIIKIVDISYGGDNGFNQAIELAAETLQNVKFIQEKRLIGRFFEEVAQDTGKYVFGVLETLQALEMGAVDILIVYEALDVLRITLKQSCGETKVVFASAAAAKKDFLNKEGEEAEVEIINQETLTEWLVNNYKNFGAQLEFVTNKSQEGSQFEKGFGGLGGILRYKVDFCEEEEAAHHEADEEFI
;
A
#
# COMPACT_ATOMS: atom_id res chain seq x y z
N MET A 1 -4.57 34.32 -18.80
CA MET A 1 -5.61 34.19 -17.74
C MET A 1 -5.53 35.46 -16.91
N SER A 2 -6.67 36.12 -16.68
CA SER A 2 -6.75 37.41 -16.00
C SER A 2 -6.29 37.32 -14.54
N ASP A 3 -5.64 38.37 -14.02
CA ASP A 3 -5.29 38.54 -12.59
C ASP A 3 -6.51 38.53 -11.64
N MET A 4 -7.73 38.49 -12.21
CA MET A 4 -8.99 38.36 -11.46
C MET A 4 -9.34 36.92 -11.05
N PHE A 5 -8.62 35.92 -11.56
CA PHE A 5 -8.85 34.51 -11.23
C PHE A 5 -7.93 34.06 -10.08
N ASP A 6 -8.49 33.41 -9.07
CA ASP A 6 -7.73 32.99 -7.89
C ASP A 6 -6.63 31.98 -8.28
N GLN A 7 -5.38 32.29 -7.92
CA GLN A 7 -4.22 31.43 -8.18
C GLN A 7 -4.36 30.04 -7.57
N ARG A 8 -5.09 29.89 -6.44
CA ARG A 8 -5.35 28.59 -5.81
C ARG A 8 -6.18 27.70 -6.72
N LEU A 9 -7.16 28.27 -7.41
CA LEU A 9 -7.98 27.55 -8.40
C LEU A 9 -7.22 27.31 -9.69
N GLN A 10 -6.39 28.27 -10.11
CA GLN A 10 -5.58 28.14 -11.31
C GLN A 10 -4.65 26.92 -11.26
N SER A 11 -4.04 26.66 -10.10
CA SER A 11 -3.18 25.48 -9.87
C SER A 11 -3.92 24.12 -9.96
N LYS A 12 -5.26 24.13 -9.90
CA LYS A 12 -6.09 22.92 -9.96
C LYS A 12 -6.67 22.66 -11.36
N ILE A 13 -6.43 23.55 -12.34
CA ILE A 13 -6.87 23.36 -13.72
C ILE A 13 -5.98 22.30 -14.39
N ILE A 14 -6.60 21.19 -14.78
CA ILE A 14 -5.90 20.05 -15.40
C ILE A 14 -5.85 20.20 -16.93
N LYS A 15 -6.94 20.65 -17.55
CA LYS A 15 -7.06 20.81 -19.00
C LYS A 15 -8.09 21.88 -19.34
N ILE A 16 -7.83 22.59 -20.43
CA ILE A 16 -8.79 23.50 -21.06
C ILE A 16 -9.35 22.76 -22.28
N VAL A 17 -10.68 22.74 -22.40
CA VAL A 17 -11.39 22.03 -23.47
C VAL A 17 -12.24 23.02 -24.23
N ASP A 18 -12.09 23.03 -25.55
CA ASP A 18 -12.93 23.81 -26.44
C ASP A 18 -14.15 22.99 -26.84
N ILE A 19 -15.35 23.58 -26.73
CA ILE A 19 -16.63 22.94 -27.04
C ILE A 19 -17.39 23.73 -28.09
N SER A 20 -18.13 23.02 -28.95
CA SER A 20 -18.84 23.62 -30.09
C SER A 20 -20.19 24.22 -29.71
N TYR A 21 -20.79 23.76 -28.61
CA TYR A 21 -22.09 24.21 -28.12
C TYR A 21 -21.99 24.59 -26.64
N GLY A 22 -22.77 25.59 -26.22
CA GLY A 22 -22.93 25.94 -24.81
C GLY A 22 -24.09 25.20 -24.13
N GLY A 23 -24.21 25.35 -22.82
CA GLY A 23 -25.26 24.71 -22.02
C GLY A 23 -25.05 23.20 -21.81
N ASP A 24 -26.13 22.46 -21.52
CA ASP A 24 -26.07 21.05 -21.11
C ASP A 24 -25.47 20.13 -22.19
N ASN A 25 -25.73 20.42 -23.47
CA ASN A 25 -25.17 19.67 -24.59
C ASN A 25 -23.65 19.85 -24.70
N GLY A 26 -23.16 21.08 -24.44
CA GLY A 26 -21.73 21.38 -24.36
C GLY A 26 -21.04 20.73 -23.17
N PHE A 27 -21.75 20.61 -22.04
CA PHE A 27 -21.24 19.96 -20.84
C PHE A 27 -20.99 18.45 -21.07
N ASN A 28 -21.93 17.75 -21.70
CA ASN A 28 -21.75 16.34 -22.07
C ASN A 28 -20.55 16.15 -23.02
N GLN A 29 -20.39 17.05 -24.01
CA GLN A 29 -19.24 17.03 -24.92
C GLN A 29 -17.92 17.29 -24.18
N ALA A 30 -17.91 18.21 -23.22
CA ALA A 30 -16.73 18.47 -22.39
C ALA A 30 -16.34 17.24 -21.56
N ILE A 31 -17.32 16.50 -21.02
CA ILE A 31 -17.08 15.25 -20.28
C ILE A 31 -16.41 14.22 -21.17
N GLU A 32 -16.94 13.99 -22.37
CA GLU A 32 -16.36 13.02 -23.32
C GLU A 32 -14.91 13.38 -23.69
N LEU A 33 -14.63 14.65 -23.97
CA LEU A 33 -13.28 15.13 -24.31
C LEU A 33 -12.31 15.18 -23.12
N ALA A 34 -12.84 15.27 -21.89
CA ALA A 34 -12.05 15.26 -20.67
C ALA A 34 -11.79 13.85 -20.12
N ALA A 35 -12.57 12.84 -20.52
CA ALA A 35 -12.51 11.49 -19.98
C ALA A 35 -11.09 10.88 -20.01
N GLU A 36 -10.40 10.97 -21.16
CA GLU A 36 -9.03 10.48 -21.30
C GLU A 36 -8.05 11.17 -20.33
N THR A 37 -8.17 12.50 -20.21
CA THR A 37 -7.29 13.28 -19.34
C THR A 37 -7.56 12.97 -17.87
N LEU A 38 -8.82 12.80 -17.48
CA LEU A 38 -9.21 12.42 -16.11
C LEU A 38 -8.72 11.01 -15.76
N GLN A 39 -8.77 10.07 -16.69
CA GLN A 39 -8.20 8.73 -16.50
C GLN A 39 -6.69 8.81 -16.21
N ASN A 40 -5.97 9.64 -16.97
CA ASN A 40 -4.53 9.83 -16.80
C ASN A 40 -4.17 10.49 -15.46
N VAL A 41 -5.06 11.31 -14.87
CA VAL A 41 -4.79 11.98 -13.59
C VAL A 41 -4.61 10.99 -12.44
N LYS A 42 -5.42 9.91 -12.36
CA LYS A 42 -5.23 8.88 -11.32
C LYS A 42 -3.84 8.24 -11.47
N PHE A 43 -3.45 7.89 -12.69
CA PHE A 43 -2.14 7.30 -12.98
C PHE A 43 -0.97 8.23 -12.66
N ILE A 44 -1.10 9.52 -12.96
CA ILE A 44 -0.06 10.52 -12.66
C ILE A 44 0.09 10.70 -11.14
N GLN A 45 -1.01 10.72 -10.39
CA GLN A 45 -0.98 10.80 -8.93
C GLN A 45 -0.32 9.56 -8.33
N GLU A 46 -0.72 8.37 -8.78
CA GLU A 46 -0.15 7.08 -8.36
C GLU A 46 1.35 7.01 -8.64
N LYS A 47 1.77 7.34 -9.87
CA LYS A 47 3.18 7.40 -10.26
C LYS A 47 3.98 8.38 -9.41
N ARG A 48 3.39 9.54 -9.08
CA ARG A 48 4.06 10.54 -8.22
C ARG A 48 4.19 10.06 -6.78
N LEU A 49 3.19 9.33 -6.27
CA LEU A 49 3.20 8.78 -4.92
C LEU A 49 4.28 7.72 -4.76
N ILE A 50 4.30 6.73 -5.67
CA ILE A 50 5.27 5.65 -5.67
C ILE A 50 6.67 6.20 -6.00
N GLY A 51 6.77 7.19 -6.89
CA GLY A 51 8.02 7.89 -7.17
C GLY A 51 8.63 8.52 -5.92
N ARG A 52 7.83 9.18 -5.09
CA ARG A 52 8.29 9.72 -3.79
C ARG A 52 8.76 8.60 -2.85
N PHE A 53 8.05 7.48 -2.80
CA PHE A 53 8.47 6.33 -2.00
C PHE A 53 9.84 5.80 -2.46
N PHE A 54 10.04 5.63 -3.77
CA PHE A 54 11.34 5.19 -4.30
C PHE A 54 12.47 6.22 -4.12
N GLU A 55 12.15 7.52 -4.12
CA GLU A 55 13.14 8.55 -3.77
C GLU A 55 13.64 8.39 -2.33
N GLU A 56 12.76 8.12 -1.36
CA GLU A 56 13.14 7.88 0.04
C GLU A 56 13.98 6.60 0.19
N VAL A 57 13.64 5.53 -0.55
CA VAL A 57 14.43 4.29 -0.60
C VAL A 57 15.82 4.54 -1.21
N ALA A 58 15.88 5.25 -2.34
CA ALA A 58 17.13 5.50 -3.06
C ALA A 58 18.08 6.47 -2.32
N GLN A 59 17.53 7.38 -1.52
CA GLN A 59 18.29 8.31 -0.69
C GLN A 59 18.70 7.73 0.67
N ASP A 60 18.24 6.52 1.00
CA ASP A 60 18.50 5.84 2.28
C ASP A 60 18.22 6.74 3.50
N THR A 61 17.10 7.46 3.45
CA THR A 61 16.69 8.38 4.53
C THR A 61 16.18 7.63 5.77
N GLY A 62 15.91 6.32 5.63
CA GLY A 62 15.26 5.48 6.63
C GLY A 62 13.79 5.83 6.90
N LYS A 63 13.14 6.61 6.03
CA LYS A 63 11.74 7.04 6.18
C LYS A 63 10.76 6.24 5.32
N TYR A 64 11.03 4.96 5.14
CA TYR A 64 10.17 4.07 4.40
C TYR A 64 10.00 2.77 5.18
N VAL A 65 8.93 2.04 4.89
CA VAL A 65 8.66 0.71 5.43
C VAL A 65 8.07 -0.15 4.32
N PHE A 66 8.39 -1.44 4.32
CA PHE A 66 7.84 -2.40 3.38
C PHE A 66 7.56 -3.72 4.09
N GLY A 67 6.80 -4.62 3.45
CA GLY A 67 6.47 -5.91 4.06
C GLY A 67 5.39 -5.83 5.15
N VAL A 68 4.73 -6.95 5.40
CA VAL A 68 3.54 -6.99 6.26
C VAL A 68 3.86 -6.75 7.73
N LEU A 69 4.91 -7.39 8.24
CA LEU A 69 5.27 -7.33 9.66
C LEU A 69 5.77 -5.93 10.06
N GLU A 70 6.75 -5.39 9.34
CA GLU A 70 7.32 -4.08 9.62
C GLU A 70 6.29 -2.96 9.43
N THR A 71 5.48 -3.03 8.37
CA THR A 71 4.44 -2.02 8.12
C THR A 71 3.40 -2.02 9.24
N LEU A 72 3.02 -3.19 9.77
CA LEU A 72 2.12 -3.26 10.92
C LEU A 72 2.76 -2.71 12.19
N GLN A 73 4.02 -3.05 12.46
CA GLN A 73 4.74 -2.52 13.61
C GLN A 73 4.89 -0.99 13.53
N ALA A 74 5.23 -0.46 12.36
CA ALA A 74 5.29 0.99 12.11
C ALA A 74 3.92 1.66 12.28
N LEU A 75 2.85 0.97 11.86
CA LEU A 75 1.48 1.45 11.99
C LEU A 75 1.05 1.48 13.47
N GLU A 76 1.38 0.46 14.26
CA GLU A 76 1.13 0.40 15.71
C GLU A 76 1.91 1.47 16.48
N MET A 77 3.15 1.79 16.04
CA MET A 77 3.94 2.90 16.57
C MET A 77 3.41 4.28 16.15
N GLY A 78 2.47 4.36 15.20
CA GLY A 78 1.96 5.61 14.66
C GLY A 78 2.98 6.41 13.83
N ALA A 79 4.02 5.72 13.32
CA ALA A 79 5.10 6.34 12.57
C ALA A 79 4.77 6.55 11.08
N VAL A 80 3.78 5.82 10.56
CA VAL A 80 3.38 5.87 9.14
C VAL A 80 2.63 7.17 8.82
N ASP A 81 3.11 7.90 7.82
CA ASP A 81 2.40 9.06 7.28
C ASP A 81 1.43 8.64 6.18
N ILE A 82 1.96 7.95 5.17
CA ILE A 82 1.22 7.49 4.01
C ILE A 82 1.43 5.98 3.90
N LEU A 83 0.34 5.23 3.95
CA LEU A 83 0.31 3.80 3.74
C LEU A 83 -0.10 3.51 2.30
N ILE A 84 0.77 2.82 1.56
CA ILE A 84 0.59 2.46 0.16
C ILE A 84 0.21 0.98 0.10
N VAL A 85 -0.98 0.68 -0.40
CA VAL A 85 -1.51 -0.68 -0.47
C VAL A 85 -1.89 -1.00 -1.91
N TYR A 86 -1.43 -2.16 -2.39
CA TYR A 86 -1.86 -2.68 -3.67
C TYR A 86 -3.31 -3.19 -3.61
N GLU A 87 -4.15 -2.76 -4.56
CA GLU A 87 -5.60 -3.08 -4.58
C GLU A 87 -5.87 -4.59 -4.56
N ALA A 88 -5.00 -5.41 -5.18
CA ALA A 88 -5.16 -6.86 -5.28
C ALA A 88 -4.20 -7.62 -4.33
N LEU A 89 -3.98 -7.10 -3.12
CA LEU A 89 -3.17 -7.77 -2.10
C LEU A 89 -3.87 -9.02 -1.56
N ASP A 90 -3.30 -10.19 -1.83
CA ASP A 90 -3.81 -11.50 -1.38
C ASP A 90 -3.22 -11.91 -0.01
N VAL A 91 -3.31 -11.00 0.96
CA VAL A 91 -2.86 -11.24 2.34
C VAL A 91 -4.08 -11.31 3.26
N LEU A 92 -4.21 -12.43 3.96
CA LEU A 92 -5.26 -12.68 4.93
C LEU A 92 -4.72 -12.48 6.34
N ARG A 93 -5.52 -11.81 7.16
CA ARG A 93 -5.34 -11.73 8.60
C ARG A 93 -6.21 -12.80 9.25
N ILE A 94 -5.57 -13.82 9.81
CA ILE A 94 -6.24 -14.93 10.49
C ILE A 94 -6.00 -14.79 11.99
N THR A 95 -7.07 -14.69 12.76
CA THR A 95 -6.99 -14.67 14.23
C THR A 95 -7.27 -16.07 14.77
N LEU A 96 -6.23 -16.68 15.34
CA LEU A 96 -6.29 -18.03 15.91
C LEU A 96 -6.44 -17.92 17.43
N LYS A 97 -7.36 -18.71 17.99
CA LYS A 97 -7.45 -18.90 19.45
C LYS A 97 -6.80 -20.22 19.81
N GLN A 98 -5.83 -20.18 20.72
CA GLN A 98 -5.34 -21.40 21.35
C GLN A 98 -6.19 -21.72 22.59
N SER A 99 -6.23 -22.99 22.97
CA SER A 99 -6.96 -23.48 24.15
C SER A 99 -6.55 -22.80 25.47
N CYS A 100 -5.41 -22.08 25.50
CA CYS A 100 -4.92 -21.32 26.65
C CYS A 100 -5.49 -19.88 26.75
N GLY A 101 -6.35 -19.44 25.81
CA GLY A 101 -6.96 -18.11 25.83
C GLY A 101 -6.10 -17.01 25.20
N GLU A 102 -4.89 -17.33 24.74
CA GLU A 102 -4.01 -16.43 24.01
C GLU A 102 -4.44 -16.36 22.53
N THR A 103 -4.62 -15.15 22.02
CA THR A 103 -4.99 -14.90 20.62
C THR A 103 -3.74 -14.60 19.81
N LYS A 104 -3.43 -15.44 18.82
CA LYS A 104 -2.32 -15.19 17.91
C LYS A 104 -2.85 -14.76 16.56
N VAL A 105 -2.41 -13.60 16.08
CA VAL A 105 -2.71 -13.13 14.73
C VAL A 105 -1.62 -13.66 13.80
N VAL A 106 -2.01 -14.35 12.73
CA VAL A 106 -1.11 -14.84 11.69
C VAL A 106 -1.47 -14.17 10.38
N PHE A 107 -0.45 -13.71 9.66
CA PHE A 107 -0.58 -13.17 8.32
C PHE A 107 -0.10 -14.23 7.33
N ALA A 108 -0.96 -14.62 6.40
CA ALA A 108 -0.63 -15.61 5.39
C ALA A 108 -1.15 -15.15 4.03
N SER A 109 -0.41 -15.47 2.96
CA SER A 109 -0.98 -15.40 1.61
C SER A 109 -2.08 -16.46 1.45
N ALA A 110 -3.11 -16.22 0.65
CA ALA A 110 -4.19 -17.22 0.53
C ALA A 110 -3.72 -18.57 -0.03
N ALA A 111 -2.58 -18.60 -0.73
CA ALA A 111 -1.90 -19.82 -1.16
C ALA A 111 -1.19 -20.58 -0.03
N ALA A 112 -0.58 -19.86 0.92
CA ALA A 112 0.10 -20.45 2.08
C ALA A 112 -0.89 -20.88 3.16
N ALA A 113 -1.97 -20.10 3.37
CA ALA A 113 -3.04 -20.46 4.31
C ALA A 113 -3.56 -21.88 4.03
N LYS A 114 -3.83 -22.21 2.76
CA LYS A 114 -4.26 -23.56 2.36
C LYS A 114 -3.24 -24.66 2.68
N LYS A 115 -1.93 -24.39 2.59
CA LYS A 115 -0.88 -25.39 2.88
C LYS A 115 -0.63 -25.56 4.37
N ASP A 116 -0.73 -24.48 5.16
CA ASP A 116 -0.59 -24.56 6.62
C ASP A 116 -1.80 -25.23 7.29
N PHE A 117 -3.00 -25.11 6.69
CA PHE A 117 -4.16 -25.92 7.10
C PHE A 117 -3.98 -27.43 6.81
N LEU A 118 -3.15 -27.79 5.82
CA LEU A 118 -2.90 -29.19 5.41
C LEU A 118 -1.71 -29.84 6.15
N ASN A 119 -0.73 -29.05 6.62
CA ASN A 119 0.47 -29.59 7.28
C ASN A 119 0.36 -29.66 8.82
N LYS A 120 -0.66 -29.06 9.44
CA LYS A 120 -0.92 -29.14 10.89
C LYS A 120 -1.96 -30.21 11.27
N GLU A 121 -2.06 -31.30 10.53
CA GLU A 121 -2.73 -32.53 11.00
C GLU A 121 -1.87 -33.33 12.02
N GLY A 122 -0.72 -32.80 12.46
CA GLY A 122 0.23 -33.52 13.32
C GLY A 122 0.37 -33.05 14.78
N GLU A 123 -0.22 -31.93 15.19
CA GLU A 123 -0.19 -31.47 16.58
C GLU A 123 -1.60 -31.11 17.05
N GLU A 124 -2.17 -31.96 17.92
CA GLU A 124 -3.42 -31.76 18.66
C GLU A 124 -3.29 -30.54 19.61
N ALA A 125 -3.37 -29.34 19.04
CA ALA A 125 -3.96 -28.22 19.73
C ALA A 125 -5.20 -27.85 18.91
N GLU A 126 -6.38 -27.89 19.52
CA GLU A 126 -7.62 -27.41 18.91
C GLU A 126 -7.47 -25.90 18.65
N VAL A 127 -6.88 -25.55 17.51
CA VAL A 127 -6.73 -24.17 17.08
C VAL A 127 -8.00 -23.79 16.34
N GLU A 128 -8.88 -23.06 17.02
CA GLU A 128 -10.09 -22.52 16.41
C GLU A 128 -9.77 -21.23 15.64
N ILE A 129 -10.19 -21.18 14.39
CA ILE A 129 -10.16 -19.95 13.59
C ILE A 129 -11.36 -19.11 14.01
N ILE A 130 -11.12 -18.00 14.71
CA ILE A 130 -12.20 -17.10 15.15
C ILE A 130 -12.66 -16.23 13.98
N ASN A 131 -11.70 -15.64 13.27
CA ASN A 131 -11.98 -14.65 12.26
C ASN A 131 -10.92 -14.68 11.16
N GLN A 132 -11.38 -14.55 9.92
CA GLN A 132 -10.56 -14.44 8.73
C GLN A 132 -11.06 -13.23 7.94
N GLU A 133 -10.24 -12.21 7.85
CA GLU A 133 -10.52 -11.00 7.07
C GLU A 133 -9.32 -10.66 6.17
N THR A 134 -9.57 -9.98 5.07
CA THR A 134 -8.51 -9.49 4.16
C THR A 134 -7.77 -8.34 4.83
N LEU A 135 -6.43 -8.32 4.72
CA LEU A 135 -5.62 -7.26 5.32
C LEU A 135 -6.05 -5.88 4.81
N THR A 136 -6.42 -5.79 3.53
CA THR A 136 -6.95 -4.60 2.87
C THR A 136 -8.19 -4.05 3.57
N GLU A 137 -9.16 -4.92 3.91
CA GLU A 137 -10.39 -4.53 4.60
C GLU A 137 -10.10 -4.07 6.03
N TRP A 138 -9.23 -4.82 6.73
CA TRP A 138 -8.81 -4.46 8.07
C TRP A 138 -8.13 -3.08 8.11
N LEU A 139 -7.24 -2.79 7.14
CA LEU A 139 -6.58 -1.49 7.03
C LEU A 139 -7.58 -0.36 6.79
N VAL A 140 -8.58 -0.57 5.93
CA VAL A 140 -9.65 0.43 5.69
C VAL A 140 -10.48 0.70 6.95
N ASN A 141 -10.67 -0.30 7.81
CA ASN A 141 -11.41 -0.10 9.05
C ASN A 141 -10.57 0.59 10.14
N ASN A 142 -9.24 0.41 10.12
CA ASN A 142 -8.38 0.84 11.23
C ASN A 142 -7.43 2.01 10.91
N TYR A 143 -7.24 2.41 9.65
CA TYR A 143 -6.26 3.46 9.28
C TYR A 143 -6.45 4.78 10.04
N LYS A 144 -7.70 5.15 10.34
CA LYS A 144 -8.03 6.38 11.07
C LYS A 144 -7.51 6.38 12.50
N ASN A 145 -7.45 5.21 13.14
CA ASN A 145 -6.99 5.08 14.53
C ASN A 145 -5.47 5.29 14.62
N PHE A 146 -4.74 4.94 13.57
CA PHE A 146 -3.28 5.08 13.50
C PHE A 146 -2.82 6.43 12.94
N GLY A 147 -3.76 7.23 12.41
CA GLY A 147 -3.43 8.55 11.84
C GLY A 147 -2.63 8.49 10.54
N ALA A 148 -2.69 7.37 9.81
CA ALA A 148 -2.05 7.20 8.51
C ALA A 148 -3.02 7.55 7.36
N GLN A 149 -2.48 8.05 6.24
CA GLN A 149 -3.21 8.25 5.00
C GLN A 149 -3.14 6.98 4.16
N LEU A 150 -4.28 6.35 3.90
CA LEU A 150 -4.35 5.13 3.09
C LEU A 150 -4.50 5.49 1.61
N GLU A 151 -3.58 5.02 0.77
CA GLU A 151 -3.59 5.21 -0.67
C GLU A 151 -3.51 3.86 -1.39
N PHE A 152 -4.43 3.65 -2.32
CA PHE A 152 -4.51 2.42 -3.12
C PHE A 152 -3.81 2.59 -4.45
N VAL A 153 -2.95 1.63 -4.79
CA VAL A 153 -2.16 1.61 -6.03
C VAL A 153 -2.47 0.39 -6.89
N THR A 154 -2.22 0.51 -8.19
CA THR A 154 -2.43 -0.55 -9.17
C THR A 154 -1.09 -0.95 -9.81
N ASN A 155 -1.08 -2.02 -10.59
CA ASN A 155 0.13 -2.45 -11.30
C ASN A 155 0.17 -1.97 -12.76
N LYS A 156 -0.70 -1.01 -13.13
CA LYS A 156 -0.78 -0.48 -14.50
C LYS A 156 0.40 0.43 -14.84
N SER A 157 1.03 1.04 -13.84
CA SER A 157 2.25 1.85 -14.00
C SER A 157 3.50 0.96 -13.87
N GLN A 158 4.61 1.40 -14.47
CA GLN A 158 5.90 0.72 -14.31
C GLN A 158 6.34 0.72 -12.85
N GLU A 159 6.13 1.84 -12.17
CA GLU A 159 6.43 2.04 -10.75
C GLU A 159 5.55 1.14 -9.87
N GLY A 160 4.26 1.02 -10.17
CA GLY A 160 3.33 0.12 -9.46
C GLY A 160 3.66 -1.36 -9.65
N SER A 161 4.04 -1.75 -10.87
CA SER A 161 4.54 -3.11 -11.12
C SER A 161 5.84 -3.42 -10.35
N GLN A 162 6.74 -2.45 -10.20
CA GLN A 162 7.95 -2.59 -9.38
C GLN A 162 7.60 -2.66 -7.89
N PHE A 163 6.64 -1.88 -7.43
CA PHE A 163 6.17 -1.90 -6.05
C PHE A 163 5.56 -3.25 -5.67
N GLU A 164 4.69 -3.81 -6.53
CA GLU A 164 4.10 -5.13 -6.34
C GLU A 164 5.17 -6.23 -6.27
N LYS A 165 6.09 -6.28 -7.25
CA LYS A 165 7.08 -7.35 -7.37
C LYS A 165 8.27 -7.22 -6.42
N GLY A 166 8.67 -6.00 -6.11
CA GLY A 166 9.83 -5.70 -5.28
C GLY A 166 9.51 -5.66 -3.79
N PHE A 167 8.35 -5.12 -3.41
CA PHE A 167 7.99 -4.84 -2.02
C PHE A 167 6.75 -5.62 -1.55
N GLY A 168 6.26 -6.57 -2.34
CA GLY A 168 5.13 -7.44 -1.98
C GLY A 168 3.78 -6.73 -1.92
N GLY A 169 3.66 -5.54 -2.54
CA GLY A 169 2.40 -4.80 -2.64
C GLY A 169 1.94 -4.11 -1.34
N LEU A 170 2.79 -4.06 -0.31
CA LEU A 170 2.53 -3.31 0.91
C LEU A 170 3.77 -2.51 1.33
N GLY A 171 3.57 -1.23 1.60
CA GLY A 171 4.63 -0.36 2.11
C GLY A 171 4.09 1.01 2.50
N GLY A 172 4.97 1.87 2.99
CA GLY A 172 4.57 3.19 3.43
C GLY A 172 5.73 4.15 3.59
N ILE A 173 5.38 5.44 3.64
CA ILE A 173 6.30 6.53 3.95
C ILE A 173 6.11 6.89 5.42
N LEU A 174 7.21 6.91 6.17
CA LEU A 174 7.24 7.21 7.59
C LEU A 174 7.43 8.71 7.84
N ARG A 175 6.87 9.22 8.93
CA ARG A 175 7.07 10.61 9.40
C ARG A 175 8.48 10.86 9.93
N TYR A 176 9.04 9.84 10.57
CA TYR A 176 10.37 9.85 11.18
C TYR A 176 11.06 8.50 10.93
N LYS A 177 12.39 8.49 11.00
CA LYS A 177 13.17 7.26 10.88
C LYS A 177 12.81 6.34 12.04
N VAL A 178 12.43 5.11 11.71
CA VAL A 178 12.22 4.03 12.67
C VAL A 178 13.31 3.01 12.42
N ASP A 179 14.06 2.68 13.44
CA ASP A 179 14.98 1.55 13.39
C ASP A 179 14.12 0.29 13.61
N PHE A 180 13.79 -0.40 12.53
CA PHE A 180 13.31 -1.77 12.63
C PHE A 180 14.50 -2.58 13.10
N CYS A 181 14.41 -3.22 14.27
CA CYS A 181 15.48 -4.13 14.71
C CYS A 181 15.59 -5.23 13.65
N GLU A 182 16.64 -5.13 12.83
CA GLU A 182 16.95 -6.02 11.75
C GLU A 182 17.15 -7.44 12.30
N GLU A 183 16.20 -8.34 12.04
CA GLU A 183 16.53 -9.77 11.95
C GLU A 183 17.16 -10.09 10.56
N GLU A 184 17.35 -9.10 9.69
CA GLU A 184 17.94 -9.25 8.35
C GLU A 184 19.49 -9.21 8.32
N GLU A 185 20.19 -8.79 9.37
CA GLU A 185 21.67 -8.79 9.38
C GLU A 185 22.30 -10.21 9.35
N ALA A 186 21.53 -11.27 9.61
CA ALA A 186 22.07 -12.64 9.62
C ALA A 186 22.15 -13.31 8.23
N ALA A 187 21.45 -12.82 7.20
CA ALA A 187 21.40 -13.49 5.89
C ALA A 187 22.46 -13.00 4.89
N HIS A 188 23.04 -11.81 5.10
CA HIS A 188 24.00 -11.22 4.18
C HIS A 188 25.48 -11.57 4.47
N HIS A 189 25.81 -12.21 5.60
CA HIS A 189 27.19 -12.59 5.93
C HIS A 189 27.59 -14.02 5.52
N GLU A 190 26.66 -14.92 5.18
CA GLU A 190 27.01 -16.30 4.77
C GLU A 190 27.19 -16.49 3.26
N ALA A 191 26.79 -15.54 2.41
CA ALA A 191 26.89 -15.68 0.96
C ALA A 191 28.28 -15.34 0.38
N ASP A 192 29.13 -14.64 1.13
CA ASP A 192 30.41 -14.13 0.64
C ASP A 192 31.64 -14.99 1.03
N GLU A 193 31.46 -16.06 1.84
CA GLU A 193 32.59 -16.94 2.24
C GLU A 193 32.74 -18.23 1.41
N GLU A 194 31.85 -18.54 0.46
CA GLU A 194 31.95 -19.77 -0.34
C GLU A 194 32.47 -19.55 -1.77
N PHE A 195 33.54 -18.75 -1.94
CA PHE A 195 34.42 -18.81 -3.11
C PHE A 195 35.86 -18.41 -2.75
N ILE A 196 36.58 -19.29 -2.06
CA ILE A 196 38.06 -19.40 -2.16
C ILE A 196 38.44 -20.86 -2.32
#